data_AF-A0A358M5K2-F1
#
_entry.id   AF-A0A358M5K2-F1
#
_cell.length_a   1.000
_cell.length_b   1.000
_cell.length_c   1.000
_cell.angle_alpha   90.00
_cell.angle_beta   90.00
_cell.angle_gamma   90.00
#
_symmetry.space_group_name_H-M   'P 1'
#
loop_
_entity.id
_entity.type
_entity.pdbx_description
1 polymer ?
#
loop_
_entity_poly.entity_id
_entity_poly.type
_entity_poly.pdbx_seq_one_letter_code
_entity_poly.pdbx_strand_id
1 'polypeptide(L)' 'MGLFEKIFGTYSDRAIKQIMPVVEEINRLEPKMKEKSDQALKEMTGVFKQRLAEGESLDDLLPEAFAVVREAAWR' A
#
# COMPACT_ATOMS: atom_id res chain seq x y z
N MET A 1 -24.32 2.40 21.24
CA MET A 1 -23.70 1.08 21.07
C MET A 1 -24.74 0.00 21.34
N GLY A 2 -25.63 -0.21 20.38
CA GLY A 2 -26.62 -1.28 20.45
C GLY A 2 -25.95 -2.66 20.37
N LEU A 3 -26.61 -3.70 20.88
CA LEU A 3 -26.10 -5.08 20.85
C LEU A 3 -25.77 -5.55 19.42
N PHE A 4 -26.54 -5.11 18.42
CA PHE A 4 -26.30 -5.39 17.01
C PHE A 4 -25.04 -4.72 16.45
N GLU A 5 -24.74 -3.48 16.83
CA GLU A 5 -23.50 -2.78 16.41
C GLU A 5 -22.25 -3.46 17.00
N LYS A 6 -22.35 -3.98 18.24
CA LYS A 6 -21.24 -4.73 18.86
C LYS A 6 -20.95 -6.07 18.17
N ILE A 7 -21.96 -6.71 17.59
CA ILE A 7 -21.82 -8.02 16.93
C ILE A 7 -21.41 -7.84 15.46
N PHE A 8 -21.99 -6.87 14.75
CA PHE A 8 -21.81 -6.69 13.31
C PHE A 8 -20.80 -5.60 12.92
N GLY A 9 -20.29 -4.87 13.91
CA GLY A 9 -19.45 -3.69 13.73
C GLY A 9 -20.20 -2.51 13.11
N THR A 10 -19.54 -1.36 13.06
CA THR A 10 -19.99 -0.19 12.31
C THR A 10 -19.54 -0.29 10.85
N TYR A 11 -20.11 0.55 9.98
CA TYR A 11 -19.63 0.71 8.60
C TYR A 11 -18.12 1.04 8.58
N SER A 12 -17.68 1.95 9.45
CA SER A 12 -16.28 2.33 9.59
C SER A 12 -15.39 1.16 9.97
N ASP A 13 -15.82 0.31 10.92
CA ASP A 13 -15.06 -0.88 11.33
C ASP A 13 -14.87 -1.87 10.17
N ARG A 14 -15.88 -1.99 9.29
CA ARG A 14 -15.79 -2.86 8.11
C ARG A 14 -14.85 -2.28 7.06
N ALA A 15 -14.92 -0.99 6.80
CA ALA A 15 -14.00 -0.31 5.88
C ALA A 15 -12.55 -0.43 6.34
N ILE A 16 -12.28 -0.23 7.64
CA ILE A 16 -10.95 -0.41 8.22
C ILE A 16 -10.50 -1.87 8.01
N LYS A 17 -11.33 -2.86 8.35
CA LYS A 17 -10.99 -4.28 8.16
C LYS A 17 -10.66 -4.63 6.71
N GLN A 18 -11.26 -3.97 5.73
CA GLN A 18 -10.96 -4.17 4.31
C GLN A 18 -9.62 -3.56 3.89
N ILE A 19 -9.21 -2.45 4.49
CA ILE A 19 -7.96 -1.74 4.15
C ILE A 19 -6.76 -2.33 4.91
N MET A 20 -6.96 -2.87 6.11
CA MET A 20 -5.87 -3.40 6.95
C MET A 20 -4.94 -4.40 6.24
N PRO A 21 -5.43 -5.38 5.46
CA PRO A 21 -4.55 -6.30 4.73
C PRO A 21 -3.58 -5.59 3.77
N VAL A 22 -4.05 -4.55 3.08
CA VAL A 22 -3.25 -3.74 2.16
C VAL A 22 -2.19 -2.95 2.93
N VAL A 23 -2.56 -2.37 4.08
CA VAL A 23 -1.62 -1.67 4.97
C VAL A 23 -0.53 -2.61 5.47
N GLU A 24 -0.89 -3.83 5.86
CA GLU A 24 0.08 -4.84 6.28
C GLU A 24 1.03 -5.23 5.14
N GLU A 25 0.55 -5.32 3.91
CA GLU A 25 1.38 -5.59 2.73
C GLU A 25 2.37 -4.47 2.47
N ILE A 26 1.92 -3.21 2.51
CA ILE A 26 2.78 -2.02 2.40
C ILE A 26 3.86 -2.05 3.48
N ASN A 27 3.49 -2.35 4.73
CA ASN A 27 4.43 -2.43 5.86
C ASN A 27 5.46 -3.54 5.68
N ARG A 28 5.08 -4.69 5.12
CA ARG A 28 6.01 -5.79 4.84
C ARG A 28 7.07 -5.41 3.79
N LEU A 29 6.78 -4.44 2.92
CA LEU A 29 7.73 -3.96 1.90
C LEU A 29 8.72 -2.91 2.44
N GLU A 30 8.53 -2.40 3.66
CA GLU A 30 9.41 -1.39 4.26
C GLU A 30 10.90 -1.72 4.23
N PRO A 31 11.34 -2.92 4.67
CA PRO A 31 12.76 -3.22 4.74
C PRO A 31 13.41 -3.16 3.35
N LYS A 32 12.70 -3.65 2.33
CA LYS A 32 13.14 -3.61 0.93
C LYS A 32 13.24 -2.19 0.38
N MET A 33 12.35 -1.28 0.79
CA MET A 33 12.40 0.12 0.34
C MET A 33 13.51 0.89 1.04
N LYS A 34 13.76 0.62 2.32
CA LYS A 34 14.87 1.20 3.09
C LYS A 34 16.24 0.88 2.51
N GLU A 35 16.41 -0.31 1.94
CA GLU A 35 17.66 -0.72 1.30
C GLU A 35 17.95 -0.01 -0.03
N LYS A 36 16.96 0.63 -0.65
CA LYS A 36 17.13 1.34 -1.93
C LYS A 36 17.82 2.69 -1.73
N SER A 37 18.65 3.08 -2.69
CA SER A 37 19.16 4.46 -2.79
C SER A 37 18.08 5.42 -3.28
N ASP A 38 18.29 6.73 -3.12
CA ASP A 38 17.35 7.75 -3.61
C ASP A 38 17.15 7.67 -5.13
N GLN A 39 18.21 7.33 -5.85
CA GLN A 39 18.15 7.10 -7.30
C GLN A 39 17.29 5.88 -7.61
N ALA A 40 17.49 4.76 -6.89
CA ALA A 40 16.69 3.56 -7.07
C ALA A 40 15.21 3.78 -6.73
N LEU A 41 14.88 4.58 -5.71
CA LEU A 41 13.50 4.96 -5.39
C LEU A 41 12.86 5.81 -6.49
N LYS A 42 13.59 6.75 -7.09
CA LYS A 42 13.10 7.55 -8.23
C LYS A 42 12.81 6.67 -9.45
N GLU A 43 13.69 5.71 -9.73
CA GLU A 43 13.56 4.78 -10.87
C GLU A 43 12.33 3.87 -10.77
N MET A 44 11.83 3.57 -9.56
CA MET A 44 10.60 2.79 -9.36
C MET A 44 9.40 3.38 -10.10
N THR A 45 9.33 4.70 -10.28
CA THR A 45 8.25 5.34 -11.05
C THR A 45 8.23 4.86 -12.50
N GLY A 46 9.40 4.70 -13.11
CA GLY A 46 9.53 4.16 -14.47
C GLY A 46 9.06 2.70 -14.53
N VAL A 47 9.47 1.90 -13.54
CA VAL A 47 9.07 0.49 -13.42
C VAL A 47 7.56 0.34 -13.30
N PHE A 48 6.90 1.14 -12.45
CA PHE A 48 5.44 1.09 -12.30
C PHE A 48 4.69 1.51 -13.57
N LYS A 49 5.18 2.54 -14.28
CA LYS A 49 4.59 2.97 -15.56
C LYS A 49 4.71 1.87 -16.62
N GLN A 50 5.85 1.19 -16.67
CA GLN A 50 6.05 0.08 -17.59
C GLN A 50 5.08 -1.06 -17.28
N ARG A 51 5.01 -1.49 -16.02
CA ARG A 51 4.11 -2.57 -15.58
C ARG A 51 2.63 -2.27 -15.84
N LEU A 52 2.22 -1.02 -15.60
CA LEU A 52 0.88 -0.55 -15.95
C LEU A 52 0.60 -0.64 -17.46
N ALA A 53 1.60 -0.31 -18.30
CA ALA A 53 1.47 -0.43 -19.75
C ALA A 53 1.44 -1.90 -20.22
N GLU A 54 2.07 -2.81 -19.45
CA GLU A 54 2.07 -4.26 -19.69
C GLU A 54 0.76 -4.93 -19.23
N GLY A 55 -0.17 -4.18 -18.63
CA GLY A 55 -1.52 -4.63 -18.32
C GLY A 55 -1.79 -4.92 -16.84
N GLU A 56 -0.82 -4.65 -15.96
CA GLU A 56 -1.03 -4.71 -14.52
C GLU A 56 -1.97 -3.59 -14.06
N SER A 57 -2.86 -3.88 -13.10
CA SER A 57 -3.83 -2.89 -12.64
C SER A 57 -3.24 -1.94 -11.59
N LEU A 58 -3.88 -0.80 -11.35
CA LEU A 58 -3.48 0.09 -10.26
C LEU A 58 -3.60 -0.58 -8.89
N ASP A 59 -4.53 -1.51 -8.71
CA ASP A 59 -4.72 -2.24 -7.45
C ASP A 59 -3.56 -3.22 -7.21
N ASP A 60 -3.04 -3.85 -8.25
CA ASP A 60 -1.85 -4.73 -8.17
C ASP A 60 -0.58 -3.93 -7.81
N LEU A 61 -0.46 -2.71 -8.35
CA LEU A 61 0.68 -1.82 -8.08
C LEU A 61 0.59 -1.12 -6.72
N LEU A 62 -0.60 -1.01 -6.14
CA LEU A 62 -0.88 -0.15 -4.99
C LEU A 62 0.03 -0.44 -3.79
N PRO A 63 0.25 -1.69 -3.34
CA PRO A 63 1.07 -1.95 -2.16
C PRO A 63 2.52 -1.49 -2.34
N GLU A 64 3.11 -1.76 -3.50
CA GLU A 64 4.52 -1.42 -3.76
C GLU A 64 4.70 0.08 -4.02
N ALA A 65 3.79 0.70 -4.76
CA ALA A 65 3.80 2.14 -5.01
C ALA A 65 3.68 2.93 -3.71
N PHE A 66 2.78 2.54 -2.80
CA PHE A 66 2.64 3.18 -1.49
C PHE A 66 3.86 2.97 -0.60
N ALA A 67 4.49 1.79 -0.65
CA ALA A 67 5.74 1.55 0.09
C ALA A 67 6.88 2.47 -0.39
N VAL A 68 7.01 2.68 -1.71
CA VAL A 68 7.97 3.63 -2.29
C VAL A 68 7.68 5.06 -1.85
N VAL A 69 6.43 5.52 -1.97
CA VAL A 69 6.03 6.89 -1.57
C VAL A 69 6.28 7.13 -0.09
N ARG A 70 5.97 6.15 0.76
CA ARG A 70 6.20 6.25 2.21
C ARG A 70 7.67 6.40 2.55
N GLU A 71 8.54 5.61 1.94
CA GLU A 71 9.99 5.73 2.14
C GLU A 71 10.50 7.08 1.60
N ALA A 72 10.01 7.52 0.45
CA ALA A 72 10.37 8.81 -0.13
C ALA A 72 9.92 10.02 0.71
N ALA A 73 8.80 9.90 1.44
CA ALA A 73 8.29 10.95 2.33
C ALA A 73 9.02 10.99 3.68
N TRP A 74 9.61 9.87 4.12
CA TRP A 74 10.36 9.77 5.36
C TRP A 74 11.78 10.34 5.27
N ARG A 75 12.42 10.21 4.10
CA ARG A 75 13.78 10.70 3.82
C ARG A 75 13.83 12.21 3.63
#